data_AF-A0A1V5DXY3-F1
#
_entry.id   AF-A0A1V5DXY3-F1
#
_cell.length_a   1.000
_cell.length_b   1.000
_cell.length_c   1.000
_cell.angle_alpha   90.00
_cell.angle_beta   90.00
_cell.angle_gamma   90.00
#
_symmetry.space_group_name_H-M   'P 1'
#
loop_
_entity.id
_entity.type
_entity.pdbx_description
1 polymer ?
#
loop_
_entity_poly.entity_id
_entity_poly.type
_entity_poly.pdbx_seq_one_letter_code
_entity_poly.pdbx_strand_id
1 'polypeptide(L)'
;MCRLLGITNFDFAEHRQFIDSFCDLARTGHVMAGDPPGHGDGWGMAVSLNGRWVVHKSGRNLLEETSQVQSLLREVGKGPVLILHLRKSAWSNSATTRHAHPFQYKNAVFAHNGTIYNYRGLIPGISLPGLADDVLDTEVFFLRVMSDSSPFLADAFLNTVSIIQRDFSFSALNCLFSDGRNLFAYRDYTKEPDYYSLFKASYKNSWFISSQPLTENLSWKSMEKEELLVV
;
A
#
# COMPACT_ATOMS: atom_id res chain seq x y z
N MET A 1 3.12 -12.20 1.48
CA MET A 1 2.62 -10.91 0.96
C MET A 1 2.24 -9.96 2.09
N CYS A 2 2.03 -8.70 1.75
CA CYS A 2 2.13 -7.54 2.64
C CYS A 2 0.89 -7.28 3.51
N ARG A 3 0.97 -6.25 4.36
CA ARG A 3 -0.17 -5.60 5.02
C ARG A 3 -0.19 -4.11 4.71
N LEU A 4 -1.40 -3.58 4.53
CA LEU A 4 -1.68 -2.20 4.15
C LEU A 4 -2.49 -1.53 5.24
N LEU A 5 -2.20 -0.26 5.52
CA LEU A 5 -3.05 0.65 6.28
C LEU A 5 -3.08 2.02 5.61
N GLY A 6 -4.26 2.56 5.40
CA GLY A 6 -4.49 3.93 4.96
C GLY A 6 -5.42 4.65 5.94
N ILE A 7 -5.11 5.90 6.26
CA ILE A 7 -5.92 6.75 7.14
C ILE A 7 -6.11 8.12 6.48
N THR A 8 -7.35 8.59 6.31
CA THR A 8 -7.62 9.98 5.94
C THR A 8 -7.77 10.86 7.18
N ASN A 9 -7.54 12.16 7.02
CA ASN A 9 -7.53 13.15 8.10
C ASN A 9 -6.65 12.70 9.29
N PHE A 10 -5.49 12.12 8.97
CA PHE A 10 -4.58 11.55 9.94
C PHE A 10 -4.17 12.56 11.02
N ASP A 11 -4.39 12.19 12.27
CA ASP A 11 -3.81 12.80 13.46
C ASP A 11 -3.16 11.71 14.33
N PHE A 12 -1.88 11.87 14.69
CA PHE A 12 -1.12 10.88 15.44
C PHE A 12 -1.67 10.67 16.85
N ALA A 13 -2.15 11.72 17.53
CA ALA A 13 -2.69 11.59 18.87
C ALA A 13 -4.03 10.84 18.86
N GLU A 14 -4.89 11.14 17.88
CA GLU A 14 -6.20 10.47 17.77
C GLU A 14 -6.10 9.03 17.23
N HIS A 15 -5.16 8.76 16.32
CA HIS A 15 -5.10 7.48 15.61
C HIS A 15 -4.02 6.52 16.12
N ARG A 16 -3.35 6.84 17.24
CA ARG A 16 -2.24 6.05 17.78
C ARG A 16 -2.58 4.56 17.95
N GLN A 17 -3.78 4.26 18.48
CA GLN A 17 -4.20 2.87 18.67
C GLN A 17 -4.21 2.08 17.35
N PHE A 18 -4.68 2.67 16.26
CA PHE A 18 -4.69 2.01 14.94
C PHE A 18 -3.28 1.80 14.41
N ILE A 19 -2.38 2.76 14.62
CA ILE A 19 -0.97 2.63 14.23
C ILE A 19 -0.31 1.49 15.02
N ASP A 20 -0.51 1.44 16.33
CA ASP A 20 0.06 0.42 17.21
C ASP A 20 -0.45 -0.97 16.81
N SER A 21 -1.77 -1.13 16.67
CA SER A 21 -2.38 -2.38 16.20
C SER A 21 -1.91 -2.80 14.80
N PHE A 22 -1.67 -1.85 13.90
CA PHE A 22 -1.10 -2.17 12.59
C PHE A 22 0.36 -2.61 12.68
N CYS A 23 1.17 -1.96 13.54
CA CYS A 23 2.55 -2.36 13.76
C CYS A 23 2.65 -3.79 14.32
N ASP A 24 1.70 -4.20 15.17
CA ASP A 24 1.63 -5.57 15.68
C ASP A 24 1.45 -6.62 14.57
N LEU A 25 0.82 -6.25 13.45
CA LEU A 25 0.68 -7.13 12.29
C LEU A 25 2.04 -7.51 11.67
N ALA A 26 3.13 -6.79 11.96
CA ALA A 26 4.46 -7.22 11.55
C ALA A 26 4.84 -8.58 12.15
N ARG A 27 4.28 -8.91 13.31
CA ARG A 27 4.40 -10.23 13.96
C ARG A 27 3.19 -11.12 13.70
N THR A 28 1.97 -10.58 13.82
CA THR A 28 0.72 -11.36 13.92
C THR A 28 -0.13 -11.37 12.66
N GLY A 29 0.19 -10.54 11.66
CA GLY A 29 -0.57 -10.46 10.42
C GLY A 29 -0.60 -11.80 9.72
N HIS A 30 -1.75 -12.18 9.13
CA HIS A 30 -1.86 -13.46 8.45
C HIS A 30 -0.79 -13.57 7.35
N VAL A 31 -0.38 -14.79 7.07
CA VAL A 31 0.58 -15.14 6.02
C VAL A 31 -0.06 -16.19 5.12
N MET A 32 0.47 -16.37 3.91
CA MET A 32 -0.02 -17.46 3.06
C MET A 32 0.36 -18.82 3.67
N ALA A 33 -0.39 -19.87 3.35
CA ALA A 33 -0.04 -21.21 3.80
C ALA A 33 1.38 -21.58 3.35
N GLY A 34 2.22 -22.02 4.31
CA GLY A 34 3.62 -22.38 4.05
C GLY A 34 4.62 -21.24 4.19
N ASP A 35 4.18 -19.98 4.30
CA ASP A 35 5.08 -18.85 4.56
C ASP A 35 5.51 -18.81 6.05
N PRO A 36 6.72 -18.32 6.37
CA PRO A 36 7.10 -18.06 7.76
C PRO A 36 6.23 -16.95 8.36
N PRO A 37 6.00 -16.95 9.69
CA PRO A 37 5.15 -15.97 10.35
C PRO A 37 5.70 -14.53 10.20
N GLY A 38 4.78 -13.56 10.21
CA GLY A 38 5.11 -12.14 10.19
C GLY A 38 5.50 -11.57 8.82
N HIS A 39 5.74 -10.26 8.83
CA HIS A 39 5.98 -9.39 7.68
C HIS A 39 7.28 -8.61 7.90
N GLY A 40 8.41 -9.31 7.72
CA GLY A 40 9.74 -8.82 8.08
C GLY A 40 10.59 -8.27 6.94
N ASP A 41 10.08 -8.22 5.70
CA ASP A 41 10.88 -7.92 4.50
C ASP A 41 10.91 -6.41 4.15
N GLY A 42 10.71 -5.57 5.16
CA GLY A 42 10.67 -4.12 5.04
C GLY A 42 9.38 -3.49 5.54
N TRP A 43 9.41 -2.17 5.64
CA TRP A 43 8.24 -1.34 5.93
C TRP A 43 8.38 0.03 5.27
N GLY A 44 7.28 0.77 5.22
CA GLY A 44 7.34 2.18 4.90
C GLY A 44 6.08 2.94 5.23
N MET A 45 6.22 4.26 5.22
CA MET A 45 5.19 5.23 5.50
C MET A 45 5.22 6.36 4.48
N ALA A 46 4.04 6.92 4.20
CA ALA A 46 3.89 8.17 3.48
C ALA A 46 2.82 9.02 4.17
N VAL A 47 3.15 10.26 4.54
CA VAL A 47 2.19 11.24 5.06
C VAL A 47 2.20 12.49 4.19
N SER A 48 1.01 12.94 3.77
CA SER A 48 0.87 14.21 3.07
C SER A 48 0.93 15.36 4.06
N LEU A 49 1.83 16.32 3.84
CA LEU A 49 2.05 17.48 4.69
C LEU A 49 2.34 18.71 3.81
N ASN A 50 1.50 19.75 3.92
CA ASN A 50 1.68 21.02 3.19
C ASN A 50 1.87 20.83 1.67
N GLY A 51 1.14 19.90 1.07
CA GLY A 51 1.21 19.61 -0.38
C GLY A 51 2.46 18.85 -0.81
N ARG A 52 3.19 18.23 0.12
CA ARG A 52 4.33 17.34 -0.16
C ARG A 52 4.19 16.05 0.63
N TRP A 53 4.91 15.01 0.20
CA TRP A 53 4.97 13.75 0.92
C TRP A 53 6.20 13.67 1.83
N VAL A 54 5.99 13.25 3.07
CA VAL A 54 7.03 12.73 3.95
C VAL A 54 7.02 11.21 3.81
N VAL A 55 7.99 10.66 3.07
CA VAL A 55 8.12 9.22 2.79
C VAL A 55 9.35 8.66 3.48
N HIS A 56 9.17 7.63 4.30
CA HIS A 56 10.26 6.90 4.95
C HIS A 56 10.04 5.40 4.79
N LYS A 57 11.13 4.69 4.47
CA LYS A 57 11.08 3.25 4.16
C LYS A 57 12.33 2.57 4.67
N SER A 58 12.21 1.28 4.94
CA SER A 58 13.32 0.42 5.35
C SER A 58 13.17 -0.96 4.74
N GLY A 59 14.29 -1.61 4.45
CA GLY A 59 14.33 -3.04 4.11
C GLY A 59 14.32 -3.95 5.34
N ARG A 60 14.42 -3.39 6.55
CA ARG A 60 14.47 -4.15 7.80
C ARG A 60 13.08 -4.47 8.33
N ASN A 61 13.01 -5.42 9.25
CA ASN A 61 11.77 -5.76 9.93
C ASN A 61 11.31 -4.58 10.80
N LEU A 62 10.05 -4.16 10.65
CA LEU A 62 9.46 -3.08 11.45
C LEU A 62 9.59 -3.32 12.96
N LEU A 63 9.56 -4.58 13.43
CA LEU A 63 9.71 -4.90 14.85
C LEU A 63 11.04 -4.41 15.46
N GLU A 64 12.09 -4.22 14.64
CA GLU A 64 13.37 -3.64 15.07
C GLU A 64 13.36 -2.10 15.05
N GLU A 65 12.39 -1.49 14.37
CA GLU A 65 12.34 -0.06 14.04
C GLU A 65 11.01 0.61 14.43
N THR A 66 10.18 -0.05 15.25
CA THR A 66 8.86 0.49 15.67
C THR A 66 8.97 1.87 16.30
N SER A 67 10.01 2.11 17.12
CA SER A 67 10.25 3.42 17.74
C SER A 67 10.53 4.52 16.71
N GLN A 68 11.20 4.19 15.60
CA GLN A 68 11.46 5.11 14.51
C GLN A 68 10.15 5.52 13.81
N VAL A 69 9.29 4.56 13.49
CA VAL A 69 7.96 4.82 12.88
C VAL A 69 7.14 5.74 13.80
N GLN A 70 7.10 5.43 15.09
CA GLN A 70 6.37 6.21 16.09
C GLN A 70 6.93 7.63 16.24
N SER A 71 8.26 7.79 16.22
CA SER A 71 8.92 9.08 16.28
C SER A 71 8.58 9.93 15.06
N LEU A 72 8.71 9.36 13.86
CA LEU A 72 8.43 10.06 12.60
C LEU A 72 6.96 10.49 12.50
N LEU A 73 6.02 9.61 12.84
CA LEU A 73 4.59 9.93 12.82
C LEU A 73 4.23 10.99 13.87
N ARG A 74 4.86 10.96 15.05
CA ARG A 74 4.70 12.00 16.07
C ARG A 74 5.24 13.36 15.62
N GLU A 75 6.38 13.37 14.93
CA GLU A 75 7.00 14.60 14.39
C GLU A 75 6.13 15.23 13.30
N VAL A 76 5.58 14.40 12.40
CA VAL A 76 4.62 14.87 11.39
C VAL A 76 3.34 15.39 12.06
N GLY A 77 2.86 14.71 13.10
CA GLY A 77 1.71 15.09 13.91
C GLY A 77 0.38 14.82 13.21
N LYS A 78 0.12 15.50 12.07
CA LYS A 78 -1.12 15.35 11.31
C LYS A 78 -0.94 15.59 9.81
N GLY A 79 -1.85 15.04 9.01
CA GLY A 79 -1.85 15.21 7.55
C GLY A 79 -3.15 14.71 6.90
N PRO A 80 -3.46 15.11 5.66
CA PRO A 80 -4.69 14.66 4.99
C PRO A 80 -4.75 13.15 4.78
N VAL A 81 -3.61 12.51 4.53
CA VAL A 81 -3.52 11.07 4.24
C VAL A 81 -2.24 10.51 4.86
N LEU A 82 -2.38 9.36 5.53
CA LEU A 82 -1.30 8.46 5.91
C LEU A 82 -1.47 7.12 5.16
N ILE A 83 -0.38 6.59 4.62
CA ILE A 83 -0.29 5.19 4.16
C ILE A 83 0.87 4.52 4.90
N LEU A 84 0.63 3.36 5.50
CA LEU A 84 1.60 2.46 6.10
C LEU A 84 1.59 1.12 5.36
N HIS A 85 2.76 0.51 5.26
CA HIS A 85 2.95 -0.77 4.58
C HIS A 85 3.93 -1.65 5.35
N LEU A 86 3.54 -2.90 5.60
CA LEU A 86 4.42 -3.96 6.08
C LEU A 86 4.68 -4.94 4.95
N ARG A 87 5.96 -5.19 4.66
CA ARG A 87 6.35 -5.95 3.47
C ARG A 87 6.62 -7.41 3.81
N LYS A 88 6.12 -8.28 2.95
CA LYS A 88 6.51 -9.68 2.87
C LYS A 88 6.61 -10.07 1.40
N SER A 89 7.85 -10.16 0.91
CA SER A 89 8.12 -10.18 -0.52
C SER A 89 7.83 -11.54 -1.15
N ALA A 90 7.32 -11.52 -2.38
CA ALA A 90 7.27 -12.70 -3.25
C ALA A 90 8.60 -12.94 -4.00
N TRP A 91 9.53 -11.98 -3.94
CA TRP A 91 10.77 -11.97 -4.69
C TRP A 91 11.97 -12.15 -3.75
N SER A 92 12.87 -13.08 -4.09
CA SER A 92 14.10 -13.32 -3.33
C SER A 92 15.03 -12.09 -3.32
N ASN A 93 15.83 -11.96 -2.24
CA ASN A 93 16.84 -10.92 -2.08
C ASN A 93 16.34 -9.48 -2.27
N SER A 94 15.06 -9.23 -2.02
CA SER A 94 14.44 -7.94 -2.27
C SER A 94 14.12 -7.15 -1.00
N ALA A 95 14.50 -7.62 0.19
CA ALA A 95 14.30 -6.96 1.48
C ALA A 95 15.21 -5.71 1.62
N THR A 96 14.89 -4.66 0.86
CA THR A 96 15.68 -3.43 0.75
C THR A 96 14.77 -2.21 0.77
N THR A 97 15.31 -1.06 1.18
CA THR A 97 14.60 0.23 1.15
C THR A 97 14.12 0.59 -0.27
N ARG A 98 14.85 0.14 -1.30
CA ARG A 98 14.56 0.36 -2.72
C ARG A 98 13.23 -0.25 -3.15
N HIS A 99 12.91 -1.45 -2.65
CA HIS A 99 11.70 -2.19 -3.01
C HIS A 99 10.60 -2.13 -1.95
N ALA A 100 10.86 -1.50 -0.80
CA ALA A 100 9.84 -1.20 0.18
C ALA A 100 8.86 -0.16 -0.36
N HIS A 101 7.59 -0.32 -0.01
CA HIS A 101 6.50 0.59 -0.34
C HIS A 101 6.31 1.63 0.77
N PRO A 102 5.66 2.77 0.50
CA PRO A 102 5.11 3.21 -0.79
C PRO A 102 6.16 3.63 -1.84
N PHE A 103 5.83 3.51 -3.12
CA PHE A 103 6.55 4.20 -4.20
C PHE A 103 6.00 5.61 -4.37
N GLN A 104 6.81 6.54 -4.88
CA GLN A 104 6.42 7.93 -5.10
C GLN A 104 6.84 8.38 -6.50
N TYR A 105 5.93 9.06 -7.21
CA TYR A 105 6.23 9.78 -8.44
C TYR A 105 5.43 11.08 -8.47
N LYS A 106 6.14 12.22 -8.59
CA LYS A 106 5.56 13.56 -8.39
C LYS A 106 4.78 13.61 -7.06
N ASN A 107 3.49 13.92 -7.11
CA ASN A 107 2.62 14.02 -5.94
C ASN A 107 1.80 12.74 -5.67
N ALA A 108 2.06 11.65 -6.41
CA ALA A 108 1.38 10.38 -6.21
C ALA A 108 2.24 9.43 -5.38
N VAL A 109 1.61 8.69 -4.47
CA VAL A 109 2.21 7.57 -3.74
C VAL A 109 1.41 6.29 -3.95
N PHE A 110 2.07 5.13 -3.89
CA PHE A 110 1.47 3.84 -4.24
C PHE A 110 2.01 2.67 -3.40
N ALA A 111 1.11 1.90 -2.80
CA ALA A 111 1.39 0.69 -2.06
C ALA A 111 0.51 -0.46 -2.58
N HIS A 112 1.07 -1.68 -2.63
CA HIS A 112 0.44 -2.84 -3.26
C HIS A 112 0.68 -4.10 -2.43
N ASN A 113 -0.38 -4.88 -2.22
CA ASN A 113 -0.34 -6.22 -1.68
C ASN A 113 -0.87 -7.20 -2.74
N GLY A 114 0.06 -7.82 -3.44
CA GLY A 114 -0.22 -8.64 -4.60
C GLY A 114 1.06 -8.90 -5.39
N THR A 115 0.97 -9.80 -6.36
CA THR A 115 2.06 -10.07 -7.31
C THR A 115 1.47 -10.09 -8.71
N ILE A 116 2.05 -9.30 -9.61
CA ILE A 116 1.78 -9.42 -11.05
C ILE A 116 2.88 -10.31 -11.65
N TYR A 117 2.49 -11.48 -12.17
CA TYR A 117 3.43 -12.38 -12.81
C TYR A 117 3.75 -11.87 -14.23
N ASN A 118 4.98 -12.09 -14.68
CA ASN A 118 5.46 -11.60 -15.98
C ASN A 118 5.29 -10.08 -16.18
N TYR A 119 5.31 -9.31 -15.08
CA TYR A 119 5.10 -7.85 -15.05
C TYR A 119 5.99 -7.07 -16.02
N ARG A 120 7.14 -7.60 -16.43
CA ARG A 120 8.01 -6.97 -17.43
C ARG A 120 7.30 -6.69 -18.76
N GLY A 121 6.24 -7.42 -19.09
CA GLY A 121 5.39 -7.14 -20.25
C GLY A 121 4.63 -5.81 -20.18
N LEU A 122 4.52 -5.17 -19.00
CA LEU A 122 3.93 -3.83 -18.84
C LEU A 122 4.91 -2.70 -19.19
N ILE A 123 6.23 -2.98 -19.20
CA ILE A 123 7.28 -1.99 -19.40
C ILE A 123 7.15 -1.22 -20.73
N PRO A 124 6.79 -1.83 -21.87
CA PRO A 124 6.60 -1.09 -23.13
C PRO A 124 5.56 0.03 -23.05
N GLY A 125 4.63 -0.03 -22.09
CA GLY A 125 3.64 1.02 -21.84
C GLY A 125 4.12 2.12 -20.89
N ILE A 126 5.35 2.07 -20.39
CA ILE A 126 5.90 3.09 -19.49
C ILE A 126 6.59 4.16 -20.33
N SER A 127 6.05 5.38 -20.30
CA SER A 127 6.62 6.54 -21.00
C SER A 127 7.60 7.35 -20.13
N LEU A 128 7.72 6.98 -18.85
CA LEU A 128 8.58 7.63 -17.88
C LEU A 128 10.02 7.11 -17.97
N PRO A 129 11.04 8.00 -17.91
CA PRO A 129 12.44 7.58 -17.92
C PRO A 129 12.85 6.98 -16.57
N GLY A 130 13.98 6.26 -16.57
CA GLY A 130 14.68 5.89 -15.33
C GLY A 130 14.19 4.60 -14.67
N LEU A 131 13.60 3.68 -15.42
CA LEU A 131 13.34 2.33 -14.93
C LEU A 131 14.67 1.64 -14.61
N ALA A 132 14.86 1.24 -13.34
CA ALA A 132 16.06 0.52 -12.93
C ALA A 132 16.02 -0.94 -13.40
N ASP A 133 17.18 -1.57 -13.59
CA ASP A 133 17.28 -2.97 -14.02
C ASP A 133 16.69 -3.95 -13.00
N ASP A 134 16.70 -3.57 -11.72
CA ASP A 134 16.19 -4.33 -10.58
C ASP A 134 14.70 -4.09 -10.28
N VAL A 135 13.98 -3.40 -11.16
CA VAL A 135 12.56 -3.06 -10.96
C VAL A 135 11.72 -4.32 -10.73
N LEU A 136 10.79 -4.23 -9.78
CA LEU A 136 9.83 -5.29 -9.46
C LEU A 136 8.41 -4.90 -9.87
N ASP A 137 7.52 -5.88 -9.84
CA ASP A 137 6.14 -5.81 -10.32
C ASP A 137 5.36 -4.59 -9.82
N THR A 138 5.44 -4.24 -8.53
CA THR A 138 4.70 -3.09 -8.01
C THR A 138 5.18 -1.77 -8.61
N GLU A 139 6.48 -1.59 -8.75
CA GLU A 139 7.01 -0.33 -9.29
C GLU A 139 6.70 -0.21 -10.78
N VAL A 140 6.79 -1.30 -11.53
CA VAL A 140 6.33 -1.35 -12.92
C VAL A 140 4.84 -1.03 -13.01
N PHE A 141 4.01 -1.60 -12.14
CA PHE A 141 2.58 -1.30 -12.09
C PHE A 141 2.34 0.19 -11.83
N PHE A 142 2.96 0.75 -10.79
CA PHE A 142 2.80 2.15 -10.45
C PHE A 142 3.27 3.08 -11.58
N LEU A 143 4.43 2.82 -12.19
CA LEU A 143 4.93 3.65 -13.28
C LEU A 143 4.09 3.52 -14.55
N ARG A 144 3.45 2.37 -14.78
CA ARG A 144 2.46 2.20 -15.85
C ARG A 144 1.22 3.06 -15.61
N VAL A 145 0.70 3.10 -14.38
CA VAL A 145 -0.38 4.02 -13.97
C VAL A 145 0.03 5.47 -14.23
N MET A 146 1.25 5.85 -13.82
CA MET A 146 1.74 7.22 -14.00
C MET A 146 2.10 7.58 -15.45
N SER A 147 2.11 6.61 -16.37
CA SER A 147 2.31 6.80 -17.80
C SER A 147 1.00 6.92 -18.59
N ASP A 148 -0.14 6.67 -17.94
CA ASP A 148 -1.46 6.87 -18.53
C ASP A 148 -1.72 8.37 -18.77
N SER A 149 -2.41 8.69 -19.86
CA SER A 149 -2.69 10.08 -20.24
C SER A 149 -3.87 10.71 -19.48
N SER A 150 -4.62 9.93 -18.71
CA SER A 150 -5.75 10.46 -17.95
C SER A 150 -5.31 11.51 -16.94
N PRO A 151 -6.00 12.66 -16.85
CA PRO A 151 -5.73 13.65 -15.81
C PRO A 151 -6.22 13.19 -14.43
N PHE A 152 -7.02 12.12 -14.36
CA PHE A 152 -7.61 11.60 -13.13
C PHE A 152 -6.90 10.32 -12.70
N LEU A 153 -6.33 10.33 -11.49
CA LEU A 153 -5.53 9.21 -10.98
C LEU A 153 -6.31 7.90 -10.87
N ALA A 154 -7.60 7.96 -10.52
CA ALA A 154 -8.48 6.79 -10.49
C ALA A 154 -8.65 6.15 -11.87
N ASP A 155 -8.90 6.95 -12.90
CA ASP A 155 -9.07 6.44 -14.26
C ASP A 155 -7.76 5.86 -14.81
N ALA A 156 -6.63 6.55 -14.59
CA ALA A 156 -5.30 6.04 -14.94
C ALA A 156 -5.01 4.69 -14.28
N PHE A 157 -5.40 4.55 -13.00
CA PHE A 157 -5.28 3.31 -12.26
C PHE A 157 -6.15 2.20 -12.86
N LEU A 158 -7.44 2.48 -13.07
CA LEU A 158 -8.39 1.50 -13.63
C LEU A 158 -8.04 1.06 -15.05
N ASN A 159 -7.56 1.97 -15.90
CA ASN A 159 -7.04 1.63 -17.23
C ASN A 159 -5.90 0.61 -17.14
N THR A 160 -4.97 0.82 -16.22
CA THR A 160 -3.85 -0.10 -16.01
C THR A 160 -4.32 -1.44 -15.43
N VAL A 161 -5.26 -1.41 -14.48
CA VAL A 161 -5.88 -2.63 -13.92
C VAL A 161 -6.57 -3.44 -15.03
N SER A 162 -7.34 -2.81 -15.92
CA SER A 162 -8.00 -3.50 -17.03
C SER A 162 -6.99 -4.20 -17.96
N ILE A 163 -5.81 -3.59 -18.20
CA ILE A 163 -4.73 -4.24 -18.96
C ILE A 163 -4.21 -5.46 -18.20
N ILE A 164 -3.94 -5.32 -16.89
CA ILE A 164 -3.44 -6.42 -16.07
C ILE A 164 -4.43 -7.58 -16.03
N GLN A 165 -5.72 -7.29 -15.81
CA GLN A 165 -6.78 -8.31 -15.75
C GLN A 165 -6.95 -9.06 -17.06
N ARG A 166 -6.78 -8.39 -18.21
CA ARG A 166 -6.93 -8.99 -19.53
C ARG A 166 -5.70 -9.80 -19.95
N ASP A 167 -4.50 -9.25 -19.72
CA ASP A 167 -3.29 -9.71 -20.41
C ASP A 167 -2.27 -10.39 -19.47
N PHE A 168 -2.47 -10.34 -18.15
CA PHE A 168 -1.49 -10.82 -17.17
C PHE A 168 -2.12 -11.75 -16.13
N SER A 169 -1.31 -12.70 -15.65
CA SER A 169 -1.65 -13.45 -14.44
C SER A 169 -1.19 -12.65 -13.22
N PHE A 170 -2.01 -12.60 -12.18
CA PHE A 170 -1.68 -11.95 -10.91
C PHE A 170 -2.29 -12.71 -9.74
N SER A 171 -1.79 -12.51 -8.53
CA SER A 171 -2.42 -13.06 -7.30
C SER A 171 -3.51 -12.15 -6.76
N ALA A 172 -3.19 -10.86 -6.63
CA ALA A 172 -4.06 -9.79 -6.16
C ALA A 172 -3.54 -8.44 -6.65
N LEU A 173 -4.40 -7.44 -6.59
CA LEU A 173 -4.10 -6.03 -6.88
C LEU A 173 -4.59 -5.13 -5.74
N ASN A 174 -4.49 -5.59 -4.48
CA ASN A 174 -4.90 -4.77 -3.35
C ASN A 174 -3.98 -3.56 -3.25
N CYS A 175 -4.50 -2.36 -3.49
CA CYS A 175 -3.69 -1.15 -3.58
C CYS A 175 -4.21 -0.06 -2.65
N LEU A 176 -3.29 0.68 -2.05
CA LEU A 176 -3.54 1.99 -1.46
C LEU A 176 -2.69 3.01 -2.19
N PHE A 177 -3.30 4.07 -2.68
CA PHE A 177 -2.60 5.14 -3.38
C PHE A 177 -3.25 6.48 -3.10
N SER A 178 -2.52 7.56 -3.37
CA SER A 178 -3.00 8.92 -3.06
C SER A 178 -2.35 9.95 -3.95
N ASP A 179 -3.10 11.00 -4.27
CA ASP A 179 -2.65 12.24 -4.93
C ASP A 179 -2.25 13.34 -3.93
N GLY A 180 -2.16 13.01 -2.63
CA GLY A 180 -1.85 13.93 -1.54
C GLY A 180 -3.09 14.55 -0.87
N ARG A 181 -4.29 14.33 -1.43
CA ARG A 181 -5.56 14.83 -0.89
C ARG A 181 -6.54 13.69 -0.65
N ASN A 182 -6.75 12.86 -1.67
CA ASN A 182 -7.66 11.72 -1.63
C ASN A 182 -6.87 10.45 -1.35
N LEU A 183 -7.46 9.53 -0.59
CA LEU A 183 -6.98 8.16 -0.46
C LEU A 183 -7.84 7.25 -1.34
N PHE A 184 -7.16 6.50 -2.20
CA PHE A 184 -7.76 5.50 -3.05
C PHE A 184 -7.42 4.12 -2.52
N ALA A 185 -8.43 3.26 -2.42
CA ALA A 185 -8.27 1.87 -2.04
C ALA A 185 -8.92 0.98 -3.10
N TYR A 186 -8.18 -0.01 -3.58
CA TYR A 186 -8.67 -0.99 -4.54
C TYR A 186 -8.45 -2.40 -4.01
N ARG A 187 -9.44 -3.28 -4.18
CA ARG A 187 -9.33 -4.70 -3.83
C ARG A 187 -9.63 -5.57 -5.05
N ASP A 188 -8.69 -6.42 -5.44
CA ASP A 188 -8.92 -7.46 -6.46
C ASP A 188 -7.99 -8.65 -6.21
N TYR A 189 -8.42 -9.85 -6.54
CA TYR A 189 -7.72 -11.10 -6.31
C TYR A 189 -8.21 -12.23 -7.23
N THR A 190 -7.30 -13.17 -7.51
CA THR A 190 -7.58 -14.40 -8.27
C THR A 190 -7.53 -15.65 -7.40
N LYS A 191 -7.00 -15.54 -6.18
CA LYS A 191 -6.87 -16.63 -5.20
C LYS A 191 -6.89 -16.08 -3.77
N GLU A 192 -7.05 -16.95 -2.78
CA GLU A 192 -6.92 -16.63 -1.34
C GLU A 192 -7.71 -15.37 -0.88
N PRO A 193 -9.04 -15.31 -1.09
CA PRO A 193 -9.86 -14.13 -0.77
C PRO A 193 -9.68 -13.62 0.67
N ASP A 194 -9.56 -14.53 1.63
CA ASP A 194 -9.43 -14.21 3.05
C ASP A 194 -8.07 -13.57 3.37
N TYR A 195 -7.04 -13.97 2.64
CA TYR A 195 -5.69 -13.42 2.77
C TYR A 195 -5.54 -12.08 2.05
N TYR A 196 -6.03 -11.98 0.81
CA TYR A 196 -6.09 -10.72 0.06
C TYR A 196 -7.37 -9.95 0.40
N SER A 197 -7.63 -9.84 1.70
CA SER A 197 -8.68 -9.01 2.24
C SER A 197 -8.24 -7.54 2.31
N LEU A 198 -9.24 -6.67 2.24
CA LEU A 198 -9.10 -5.24 2.48
C LEU A 198 -10.41 -4.79 3.13
N PHE A 199 -10.31 -4.13 4.27
CA PHE A 199 -11.45 -3.69 5.07
C PHE A 199 -11.47 -2.17 5.11
N LYS A 200 -12.68 -1.61 5.12
CA LYS A 200 -12.93 -0.18 5.30
C LYS A 200 -13.76 0.06 6.57
N ALA A 201 -13.41 1.11 7.29
CA ALA A 201 -14.18 1.64 8.40
C ALA A 201 -14.10 3.17 8.38
N SER A 202 -15.05 3.84 9.01
CA SER A 202 -15.05 5.30 9.16
C SER A 202 -15.40 5.66 10.59
N TYR A 203 -14.70 6.64 11.15
CA TYR A 203 -15.00 7.19 12.46
C TYR A 203 -14.70 8.69 12.48
N LYS A 204 -15.65 9.48 13.01
CA LYS A 204 -15.65 10.94 12.88
C LYS A 204 -15.46 11.36 11.41
N ASN A 205 -14.39 12.08 11.10
CA ASN A 205 -14.03 12.55 9.76
C ASN A 205 -12.93 11.69 9.11
N SER A 206 -12.48 10.59 9.74
CA SER A 206 -11.41 9.74 9.23
C SER A 206 -11.95 8.46 8.62
N TRP A 207 -11.40 8.07 7.47
CA TRP A 207 -11.53 6.73 6.91
C TRP A 207 -10.30 5.90 7.25
N PHE A 208 -10.52 4.63 7.52
CA PHE A 208 -9.49 3.63 7.81
C PHE A 208 -9.64 2.49 6.82
N ILE A 209 -8.56 2.20 6.09
CA ILE A 209 -8.51 1.08 5.16
C ILE A 209 -7.37 0.18 5.62
N SER A 210 -7.63 -1.10 5.89
CA SER A 210 -6.60 -2.02 6.40
C SER A 210 -6.75 -3.41 5.83
N SER A 211 -5.64 -4.12 5.63
CA SER A 211 -5.68 -5.53 5.23
C SER A 211 -6.37 -6.43 6.25
N GLN A 212 -6.43 -6.02 7.53
CA GLN A 212 -7.12 -6.73 8.60
C GLN A 212 -7.80 -5.72 9.54
N PRO A 213 -8.94 -6.07 10.17
CA PRO A 213 -9.51 -5.25 11.24
C PRO A 213 -8.48 -5.01 12.34
N LEU A 214 -8.27 -3.75 12.73
CA LEU A 214 -7.24 -3.37 13.69
C LEU A 214 -7.76 -3.22 15.12
N THR A 215 -9.01 -2.83 15.26
CA THR A 215 -9.67 -2.59 16.55
C THR A 215 -11.10 -3.10 16.51
N GLU A 216 -11.61 -3.56 17.64
CA GLU A 216 -12.99 -4.03 17.79
C GLU A 216 -14.01 -2.87 17.89
N ASN A 217 -13.52 -1.67 18.17
CA ASN A 217 -14.35 -0.48 18.40
C ASN A 217 -14.92 0.13 17.10
N LEU A 218 -14.47 -0.33 15.93
CA LEU A 218 -14.99 0.09 14.63
C LEU A 218 -15.75 -1.05 13.96
N SER A 219 -16.82 -0.69 13.26
CA SER A 219 -17.51 -1.61 12.36
C SER A 219 -16.73 -1.69 11.04
N TRP A 220 -15.77 -2.62 10.98
CA TRP A 220 -15.03 -2.92 9.77
C TRP A 220 -15.91 -3.67 8.78
N LYS A 221 -15.95 -3.19 7.54
CA LYS A 221 -16.63 -3.85 6.42
C LYS A 221 -15.59 -4.33 5.43
N SER A 222 -15.71 -5.57 4.97
CA SER A 222 -14.90 -6.06 3.85
C SER A 222 -15.22 -5.23 2.61
N MET A 223 -14.19 -4.85 1.85
CA MET A 223 -14.37 -4.30 0.51
C MET A 223 -14.71 -5.43 -0.45
N GLU A 224 -15.57 -5.18 -1.42
CA GLU A 224 -15.91 -6.19 -2.43
C GLU A 224 -14.76 -6.41 -3.43
N LYS A 225 -14.81 -7.52 -4.16
CA LYS A 225 -13.87 -7.75 -5.27
C LYS A 225 -14.10 -6.70 -6.36
N GLU A 226 -13.01 -6.19 -6.91
CA GLU A 226 -12.96 -5.11 -7.91
C GLU A 226 -13.53 -3.76 -7.40
N GLU A 227 -13.69 -3.60 -6.08
CA GLU A 227 -14.14 -2.35 -5.49
C GLU A 227 -13.01 -1.31 -5.49
N LEU A 228 -13.26 -0.15 -6.09
CA LEU A 228 -12.48 1.08 -5.90
C LEU A 228 -13.23 2.03 -4.96
N LEU A 229 -12.60 2.35 -3.83
CA LEU A 229 -13.06 3.36 -2.88
C LEU A 229 -12.19 4.62 -3.02
N VAL A 230 -12.82 5.80 -3.02
CA VAL A 230 -12.15 7.12 -3.03
C VAL A 230 -12.69 7.93 -1.86
N VAL A 231 -11.82 8.33 -0.93
CA VAL A 231 -12.17 9.00 0.34
C VAL A 231 -11.20 10.10 0.74
#